data_AF-A0A327K1F5-F1
#
_entry.id   AF-A0A327K1F5-F1
#
_cell.length_a   1.000
_cell.length_b   1.000
_cell.length_c   1.000
_cell.angle_alpha   90.00
_cell.angle_beta   90.00
_cell.angle_gamma   90.00
#
_symmetry.space_group_name_H-M   'P 1'
#
loop_
_entity.id
_entity.type
_entity.pdbx_description
1 polymer ?
#
loop_
_entity_poly.entity_id
_entity_poly.type
_entity_poly.pdbx_seq_one_letter_code
_entity_poly.pdbx_strand_id
1 'polypeptide(L)'
;MVTILVLAAAGYLVVDRLRKRMKTRREVVLGEMMDRHGLEMKRIVDGGLEEELVACARQCMNCQHYDTCLERMETEEKPAYCDICPNADFLDGLKGQQA
;
A
#
# COMPACT_ATOMS: atom_id res chain seq x y z
N MET A 1 -17.88 20.46 35.16
CA MET A 1 -16.92 19.50 34.57
C MET A 1 -17.63 18.61 33.54
N VAL A 2 -18.08 19.18 32.41
CA VAL A 2 -18.84 18.43 31.37
C VAL A 2 -18.34 18.77 29.94
N THR A 3 -17.29 19.58 29.82
CA THR A 3 -16.81 20.10 28.52
C THR A 3 -15.67 19.30 27.89
N ILE A 4 -15.04 18.35 28.61
CA ILE A 4 -13.87 17.61 28.08
C ILE A 4 -14.29 16.36 27.27
N LEU A 5 -15.47 15.79 27.52
CA LEU A 5 -15.92 14.55 26.88
C LEU A 5 -16.41 14.72 25.43
N VAL A 6 -16.84 15.93 25.03
CA VAL A 6 -17.35 16.17 23.66
C VAL A 6 -16.22 16.30 22.63
N LEU A 7 -15.03 16.75 23.05
CA LEU A 7 -13.86 16.89 22.17
C LEU A 7 -13.28 15.52 21.73
N ALA A 8 -13.39 14.50 22.58
CA ALA A 8 -12.92 13.15 22.25
C ALA A 8 -13.77 12.50 21.14
N ALA A 9 -15.09 12.70 21.16
CA ALA A 9 -16.00 12.13 20.15
C ALA A 9 -15.86 12.81 18.78
N ALA A 10 -15.67 14.13 18.76
CA ALA A 10 -15.42 14.88 17.53
C ALA A 10 -14.06 14.53 16.91
N GLY A 11 -13.01 14.42 17.73
CA GLY A 11 -11.70 13.95 17.30
C GLY A 11 -11.75 12.51 16.74
N TYR A 12 -12.49 11.62 17.40
CA TYR A 12 -12.65 10.23 16.95
C TYR A 12 -13.36 10.13 15.60
N LEU A 13 -14.39 10.94 15.34
CA LEU A 13 -15.09 10.95 14.04
C LEU A 13 -14.21 11.51 12.90
N VAL A 14 -13.39 12.51 13.17
CA VAL A 14 -12.43 13.05 12.19
C VAL A 14 -11.33 12.02 11.89
N VAL A 15 -10.79 11.37 12.92
CA VAL A 15 -9.81 10.29 12.77
C VAL A 15 -10.42 9.08 12.05
N ASP A 16 -11.68 8.71 12.32
CA ASP A 16 -12.33 7.59 11.64
C ASP A 16 -12.65 7.89 10.17
N ARG A 17 -13.04 9.14 9.83
CA ARG A 17 -13.16 9.58 8.43
C ARG A 17 -11.82 9.64 7.72
N LEU A 18 -10.77 10.13 8.38
CA LEU A 18 -9.41 10.12 7.83
C LEU A 18 -8.92 8.68 7.64
N ARG A 19 -9.14 7.80 8.61
CA ARG A 19 -8.81 6.37 8.54
C ARG A 19 -9.59 5.65 7.43
N LYS A 20 -10.86 5.99 7.21
CA LYS A 20 -11.68 5.49 6.09
C LYS A 20 -11.21 6.03 4.73
N ARG A 21 -10.82 7.31 4.63
CA ARG A 21 -10.19 7.87 3.41
C ARG A 21 -8.79 7.29 3.14
N MET A 22 -8.04 6.97 4.19
CA MET A 22 -6.73 6.33 4.07
C MET A 22 -6.84 4.85 3.68
N LYS A 23 -7.89 4.14 4.11
CA LYS A 23 -8.15 2.76 3.67
C LYS A 23 -8.23 2.63 2.15
N THR A 24 -8.86 3.58 1.47
CA THR A 24 -8.94 3.62 0.00
C THR A 24 -7.63 4.03 -0.67
N ARG A 25 -6.79 4.87 -0.04
CA ARG A 25 -5.46 5.19 -0.60
C ARG A 25 -4.48 4.02 -0.51
N ARG A 26 -4.55 3.22 0.56
CA ARG A 26 -3.62 2.11 0.79
C ARG A 26 -3.69 1.00 -0.26
N GLU A 27 -4.90 0.74 -0.78
CA GLU A 27 -5.12 -0.24 -1.86
C GLU A 27 -4.55 0.24 -3.20
N VAL A 28 -4.59 1.55 -3.45
CA VAL A 28 -4.11 2.17 -4.70
C VAL A 28 -2.59 2.14 -4.80
N VAL A 29 -1.87 2.34 -3.68
CA VAL A 29 -0.40 2.45 -3.68
C VAL A 29 0.29 1.18 -4.16
N LEU A 30 -0.21 -0.02 -3.79
CA LEU A 30 0.38 -1.27 -4.28
C LEU A 30 0.21 -1.40 -5.80
N GLY A 31 -0.97 -1.07 -6.31
CA GLY A 31 -1.24 -1.08 -7.75
C GLY A 31 -0.36 -0.09 -8.51
N GLU A 32 -0.27 1.15 -8.04
CA GLU A 32 0.60 2.16 -8.64
C GLU A 32 2.08 1.75 -8.61
N MET A 33 2.53 1.13 -7.52
CA MET A 33 3.90 0.61 -7.42
C MET A 33 4.13 -0.51 -8.45
N MET A 34 3.18 -1.45 -8.58
CA MET A 34 3.27 -2.50 -9.60
C MET A 34 3.35 -1.92 -11.01
N ASP A 35 2.50 -0.95 -11.35
CA ASP A 35 2.50 -0.29 -12.65
C ASP A 35 3.82 0.44 -12.95
N ARG A 36 4.39 1.20 -11.98
CA ARG A 36 5.70 1.86 -12.13
C ARG A 36 6.85 0.89 -12.36
N HIS A 37 6.69 -0.35 -11.94
CA HIS A 37 7.66 -1.41 -12.11
C HIS A 37 7.36 -2.34 -13.29
N GLY A 38 6.31 -2.08 -14.07
CA GLY A 38 5.92 -2.88 -15.24
C GLY A 38 5.32 -4.23 -14.87
N LEU A 39 4.82 -4.38 -13.64
CA LEU A 39 4.23 -5.62 -13.15
C LEU A 39 2.79 -5.76 -13.64
N GLU A 40 2.58 -6.58 -14.67
CA GLU A 40 1.26 -6.78 -15.25
C GLU A 40 0.39 -7.74 -14.43
N MET A 41 -0.77 -7.27 -13.99
CA MET A 41 -1.76 -8.05 -13.24
C MET A 41 -2.14 -9.37 -13.96
N LYS A 42 -2.27 -9.31 -15.29
CA LYS A 42 -2.62 -10.48 -16.11
C LYS A 42 -1.62 -11.63 -15.92
N ARG A 43 -0.32 -11.35 -15.84
CA ARG A 43 0.72 -12.38 -15.67
C ARG A 43 0.68 -13.02 -14.29
N ILE A 44 0.29 -12.27 -13.27
CA ILE A 44 0.16 -12.78 -11.90
C ILE A 44 -0.98 -13.79 -11.84
N VAL A 45 -2.10 -13.48 -12.49
CA VAL A 45 -3.24 -14.39 -12.64
C VAL A 45 -2.87 -15.61 -13.49
N ASP A 46 -2.25 -15.40 -14.66
CA ASP A 46 -1.81 -16.50 -15.53
C ASP A 46 -0.76 -17.41 -14.85
N GLY A 47 0.01 -16.87 -13.90
CA GLY A 47 1.00 -17.58 -13.09
C GLY A 47 0.43 -18.30 -11.86
N GLY A 48 -0.87 -18.16 -11.56
CA GLY A 48 -1.48 -18.76 -10.38
C GLY A 48 -1.03 -18.13 -9.06
N LEU A 49 -0.61 -16.86 -9.09
CA LEU A 49 -0.06 -16.13 -7.94
C LEU A 49 -1.10 -15.20 -7.29
N GLU A 50 -2.40 -15.45 -7.49
CA GLU A 50 -3.46 -14.59 -6.98
C GLU A 50 -3.50 -14.58 -5.45
N GLU A 51 -3.25 -15.72 -4.81
CA GLU A 51 -3.24 -15.81 -3.35
C GLU A 51 -2.07 -15.02 -2.74
N GLU A 52 -0.89 -15.12 -3.34
CA GLU A 52 0.31 -14.37 -2.96
C GLU A 52 0.11 -12.87 -3.18
N LEU A 53 -0.56 -12.48 -4.27
CA LEU A 53 -0.94 -11.09 -4.50
C LEU A 53 -1.90 -10.59 -3.43
N VAL A 54 -2.91 -11.38 -3.05
CA VAL A 54 -3.84 -11.03 -1.96
C VAL A 54 -3.09 -10.91 -0.63
N ALA A 55 -2.13 -11.79 -0.36
CA ALA A 55 -1.28 -11.70 0.82
C ALA A 55 -0.42 -10.42 0.80
N CYS A 56 0.20 -10.09 -0.34
CA CYS A 56 0.93 -8.84 -0.55
C CYS A 56 0.05 -7.61 -0.34
N ALA A 57 -1.18 -7.61 -0.85
CA ALA A 57 -2.14 -6.53 -0.66
C ALA A 57 -2.48 -6.35 0.82
N ARG A 58 -2.74 -7.44 1.55
CA ARG A 58 -2.98 -7.41 3.00
C ARG A 58 -1.77 -6.88 3.76
N GLN A 59 -0.56 -7.26 3.37
CA GLN A 59 0.67 -6.80 3.99
C GLN A 59 0.91 -5.32 3.72
N CYS A 60 0.66 -4.85 2.49
CA CYS A 60 0.75 -3.43 2.13
C CYS A 60 -0.24 -2.58 2.94
N MET A 61 -1.49 -3.03 3.07
CA MET A 61 -2.52 -2.33 3.86
C MET A 61 -2.13 -2.17 5.34
N ASN A 62 -1.39 -3.13 5.90
CA ASN A 62 -0.94 -3.11 7.29
C ASN A 62 0.51 -2.63 7.47
N CYS A 63 1.16 -2.17 6.39
CA CYS A 63 2.53 -1.71 6.44
C CYS A 63 2.67 -0.46 7.33
N GLN A 64 3.68 -0.47 8.21
CA GLN A 64 4.02 0.66 9.09
C GLN A 64 4.74 1.78 8.32
N HIS A 65 5.45 1.44 7.24
CA HIS A 65 6.16 2.38 6.37
C HIS A 65 5.29 2.95 5.24
N TYR A 66 3.96 2.83 5.34
CA TYR A 66 3.03 3.23 4.29
C TYR A 66 3.19 4.71 3.89
N ASP A 67 3.31 5.61 4.87
CA ASP A 67 3.39 7.05 4.60
C ASP A 67 4.70 7.38 3.87
N THR A 68 5.82 6.77 4.27
CA THR A 68 7.11 6.88 3.56
C THR A 68 7.04 6.31 2.14
N CYS A 69 6.33 5.20 1.94
CA CYS A 69 6.10 4.62 0.61
C CYS A 69 5.31 5.60 -0.28
N LEU A 70 4.24 6.20 0.26
CA LEU A 70 3.43 7.17 -0.44
C LEU A 70 4.24 8.43 -0.84
N GLU A 71 5.02 9.00 0.09
CA GLU A 71 5.90 10.14 -0.20
C GLU A 71 6.90 9.82 -1.33
N ARG A 72 7.50 8.63 -1.31
CA ARG A 72 8.40 8.17 -2.39
C ARG A 72 7.68 7.88 -3.70
N MET A 73 6.38 7.59 -3.67
CA MET A 73 5.57 7.46 -4.88
C MET A 73 5.16 8.84 -5.42
N GLU A 74 5.08 9.87 -4.59
CA GLU A 74 4.80 11.24 -5.06
C GLU A 74 6.00 11.86 -5.79
N THR A 75 7.22 11.34 -5.61
CA THR A 75 8.38 11.73 -6.41
C THR A 75 8.36 11.06 -7.80
N GLU A 76 8.87 11.77 -8.82
CA GLU A 76 9.01 11.23 -10.19
C GLU A 76 10.18 10.24 -10.32
N GLU A 77 11.04 10.15 -9.29
CA GLU A 77 12.09 9.15 -9.23
C GLU A 77 11.50 7.77 -8.95
N LYS A 78 11.92 6.76 -9.71
CA LYS A 78 11.50 5.37 -9.50
C LYS A 78 11.93 4.93 -8.09
N PRO A 79 11.01 4.71 -7.15
CA PRO A 79 11.41 4.41 -5.79
C PRO A 79 12.10 3.06 -5.73
N ALA A 80 13.26 3.01 -5.09
CA ALA A 80 13.86 1.77 -4.62
C ALA A 80 12.98 1.24 -3.47
N TYR A 81 11.89 0.56 -3.83
CA TYR A 81 10.96 -0.01 -2.84
C TYR A 81 11.62 -1.12 -2.03
N CYS A 82 12.72 -1.71 -2.52
CA CYS A 82 13.44 -2.80 -1.87
C CYS A 82 13.86 -2.47 -0.43
N ASP A 83 14.15 -1.21 -0.15
CA ASP A 83 14.67 -0.80 1.15
C ASP A 83 13.58 -0.63 2.22
N ILE A 84 12.31 -0.48 1.79
CA ILE A 84 11.22 -0.08 2.69
C ILE A 84 9.97 -0.96 2.58
N CYS A 85 9.79 -1.64 1.46
CA CYS A 85 8.59 -2.39 1.15
C CYS A 85 8.77 -3.83 1.62
N PRO A 86 7.93 -4.31 2.55
CA PRO A 86 8.05 -5.68 3.04
C PRO A 86 7.61 -6.72 1.99
N ASN A 87 7.06 -6.27 0.85
CA ASN A 87 6.70 -7.12 -0.28
C ASN A 87 7.80 -7.14 -1.37
N ALA A 88 8.99 -6.58 -1.09
CA ALA A 88 10.02 -6.39 -2.11
C ALA A 88 10.40 -7.69 -2.84
N ASP A 89 10.65 -8.76 -2.07
CA ASP A 89 11.05 -10.06 -2.60
C ASP A 89 10.01 -10.65 -3.57
N PHE A 90 8.72 -10.51 -3.25
CA PHE A 90 7.64 -10.94 -4.13
C PHE A 90 7.63 -10.14 -5.43
N LEU A 91 7.74 -8.82 -5.34
CA LEU A 91 7.70 -7.92 -6.50
C LEU A 91 8.93 -8.11 -7.41
N ASP A 92 10.11 -8.35 -6.84
CA ASP A 92 11.32 -8.66 -7.62
C ASP A 92 11.26 -10.07 -8.22
N GLY A 93 10.68 -11.04 -7.52
CA GLY A 93 10.38 -12.36 -8.06
C GLY A 93 9.49 -12.29 -9.30
N LEU A 94 8.52 -11.36 -9.33
CA LEU A 94 7.68 -11.11 -10.50
C LEU A 94 8.47 -10.47 -11.65
N LYS A 95 9.37 -9.51 -11.39
CA LYS A 95 10.23 -8.93 -12.44
C LYS A 95 11.16 -9.96 -13.07
N GLY A 96 11.71 -10.88 -12.26
CA GLY A 96 12.59 -11.94 -12.75
C GLY A 96 11.91 -12.90 -13.73
N GLN A 97 10.59 -13.03 -13.66
CA GLN A 97 9.76 -13.80 -14.60
C GLN A 97 9.36 -13.00 -15.86
N GLN A 98 9.70 -11.72 -15.92
CA GLN A 98 9.45 -10.84 -17.06
C GLN A 98 10.65 -10.65 -17.97
N ALA A 99 11.83 -11.13 -17.57
CA ALA A 99 13.07 -11.11 -18.37
C ALA A 99 13.15 -12.27 -19.37
#